data_AF-A0A259C9Q0-F1
#
_entry.id   AF-A0A259C9Q0-F1
#
_cell.length_a   1.000
_cell.length_b   1.000
_cell.length_c   1.000
_cell.angle_alpha   90.00
_cell.angle_beta   90.00
_cell.angle_gamma   90.00
#
_symmetry.space_group_name_H-M   'P 1'
#
loop_
_entity.id
_entity.type
_entity.pdbx_description
1 polymer ?
#
loop_
_entity_poly.entity_id
_entity_poly.type
_entity_poly.pdbx_seq_one_letter_code
_entity_poly.pdbx_strand_id
1 'polypeptide(L)'
;VVNIEEQKPFGVWGGVDSHRLMNTHGEIFAGRISEVGDGIQLIDFHGPEDSSKEVMRLYEKANGWFKPWDAEVKSLTLSDRYAWNVKLSNGMKVEFGRDEENSDKTLTEDRVARLFKYWPQVQEKWANRVDAIDLRYANGFAVHLASASPKKNEVDAKKSERKQ
;
A
#
# COMPACT_ATOMS: atom_id res chain seq x y z
N VAL A 1 9.86 -31.86 -27.99
CA VAL A 1 8.67 -31.45 -27.21
C VAL A 1 8.94 -30.05 -26.68
N VAL A 2 8.05 -29.09 -26.92
CA VAL A 2 8.15 -27.71 -26.41
C VAL A 2 7.00 -27.55 -25.41
N ASN A 3 7.28 -27.05 -24.21
CA ASN A 3 6.28 -26.77 -23.18
C ASN A 3 6.21 -25.25 -22.98
N ILE A 4 5.01 -24.67 -22.96
CA ILE A 4 4.78 -23.24 -22.75
C ILE A 4 3.93 -23.11 -21.49
N GLU A 5 4.38 -22.30 -20.53
CA GLU A 5 3.61 -21.95 -19.33
C GLU A 5 3.17 -20.50 -19.40
N GLU A 6 1.88 -20.27 -19.17
CA GLU A 6 1.29 -18.93 -19.19
C GLU A 6 1.57 -18.19 -17.88
N GLN A 7 2.00 -16.93 -17.99
CA GLN A 7 2.23 -16.06 -16.85
C GLN A 7 0.91 -15.56 -16.28
N LYS A 8 0.71 -15.72 -14.96
CA LYS A 8 -0.48 -15.22 -14.27
C LYS A 8 -0.23 -13.82 -13.73
N PRO A 9 -0.96 -12.79 -14.21
CA PRO A 9 -0.77 -11.43 -13.74
C PRO A 9 -1.24 -11.30 -12.29
N PHE A 10 -0.39 -10.71 -11.47
CA PHE A 10 -0.64 -10.46 -10.06
C PHE A 10 -0.68 -8.97 -9.75
N GLY A 11 0.20 -8.20 -10.40
CA GLY A 11 0.21 -6.75 -10.29
C GLY A 11 0.74 -6.07 -11.55
N VAL A 12 0.73 -4.75 -11.51
CA VAL A 12 1.26 -3.87 -12.54
C VAL A 12 2.61 -3.35 -12.05
N TRP A 13 3.59 -3.22 -12.94
CA TRP A 13 4.92 -2.73 -12.61
C TRP A 13 5.22 -1.39 -13.27
N GLY A 14 5.39 -0.33 -12.48
CA GLY A 14 5.67 1.02 -12.96
C GLY A 14 4.44 1.79 -13.46
N GLY A 15 3.25 1.45 -12.95
CA GLY A 15 2.01 2.16 -13.24
C GLY A 15 1.22 1.63 -14.44
N VAL A 16 -0.02 2.08 -14.57
CA VAL A 16 -1.03 1.53 -15.49
C VAL A 16 -0.66 1.60 -16.97
N ASP A 17 0.13 2.61 -17.35
CA ASP A 17 0.55 2.84 -18.74
C ASP A 17 1.89 2.18 -19.09
N SER A 18 2.52 1.46 -18.15
CA SER A 18 3.84 0.88 -18.35
C SER A 18 3.87 -0.31 -19.30
N HIS A 19 2.72 -0.94 -19.55
CA HIS A 19 2.60 -2.23 -20.24
C HIS A 19 3.47 -3.34 -19.65
N ARG A 20 3.75 -3.27 -18.34
CA ARG A 20 4.51 -4.28 -17.59
C ARG A 20 3.65 -4.83 -16.47
N LEU A 21 3.52 -6.14 -16.43
CA LEU A 21 2.83 -6.88 -15.39
C LEU A 21 3.86 -7.68 -14.58
N MET A 22 3.50 -7.99 -13.34
CA MET A 22 4.31 -8.81 -12.44
C MET A 22 3.50 -10.04 -12.03
N ASN A 23 4.12 -11.21 -12.01
CA ASN A 23 3.52 -12.44 -11.49
C ASN A 23 3.77 -12.60 -9.97
N THR A 24 3.25 -13.66 -9.36
CA THR A 24 3.43 -13.97 -7.93
C THR A 24 4.87 -14.29 -7.51
N HIS A 25 5.75 -14.59 -8.46
CA HIS A 25 7.17 -14.87 -8.22
C HIS A 25 8.04 -13.59 -8.27
N GLY A 26 7.43 -12.42 -8.54
CA GLY A 26 8.15 -11.16 -8.71
C GLY A 26 8.83 -11.02 -10.08
N GLU A 27 8.42 -11.81 -11.07
CA GLU A 27 8.93 -11.72 -12.44
C GLU A 27 8.08 -10.74 -13.25
N ILE A 28 8.75 -9.84 -13.96
CA ILE A 28 8.10 -8.85 -14.82
C ILE A 28 7.97 -9.42 -16.24
N PHE A 29 6.81 -9.26 -16.84
CA PHE A 29 6.54 -9.62 -18.23
C PHE A 29 5.72 -8.54 -18.93
N ALA A 30 5.79 -8.51 -20.26
CA ALA A 30 5.03 -7.57 -21.07
C ALA A 30 3.54 -7.95 -21.08
N GLY A 31 2.67 -6.98 -20.83
CA GLY A 31 1.22 -7.18 -20.85
C GLY A 31 0.46 -5.91 -20.52
N ARG A 32 -0.78 -5.79 -21.00
CA ARG A 32 -1.63 -4.63 -20.72
C ARG A 32 -2.69 -4.99 -19.69
N ILE A 33 -3.07 -4.01 -18.86
CA ILE A 33 -4.18 -4.19 -17.92
C ILE A 33 -5.48 -4.50 -18.67
N SER A 34 -5.68 -3.92 -19.85
CA SER A 34 -6.83 -4.20 -20.72
C SER A 34 -6.92 -5.65 -21.21
N GLU A 35 -5.82 -6.41 -21.13
CA GLU A 35 -5.78 -7.84 -21.47
C GLU A 35 -6.08 -8.72 -20.26
N VAL A 36 -6.06 -8.15 -19.05
CA VAL A 36 -6.40 -8.85 -17.81
C VAL A 36 -7.92 -8.86 -17.67
N GLY A 37 -8.49 -10.05 -17.44
CA GLY A 37 -9.94 -10.25 -17.37
C GLY A 37 -10.63 -9.35 -16.34
N ASP A 38 -11.87 -8.96 -16.66
CA ASP A 38 -12.69 -8.11 -15.80
C ASP A 38 -12.83 -8.70 -14.39
N GLY A 39 -12.68 -7.85 -13.36
CA GLY A 39 -12.82 -8.23 -11.96
C GLY A 39 -11.52 -8.67 -11.26
N ILE A 40 -10.40 -8.79 -11.97
CA ILE A 40 -9.09 -9.05 -11.35
C ILE A 40 -8.54 -7.74 -10.78
N GLN A 41 -8.35 -7.71 -9.46
CA GLN A 41 -7.73 -6.56 -8.80
C GLN A 41 -6.20 -6.71 -8.79
N LEU A 42 -5.54 -5.97 -9.68
CA LEU A 42 -4.08 -5.92 -9.74
C LEU A 42 -3.51 -4.97 -8.68
N ILE A 43 -2.40 -5.37 -8.08
CA ILE A 43 -1.65 -4.53 -7.14
C ILE A 43 -0.69 -3.64 -7.93
N ASP A 44 -0.56 -2.38 -7.51
CA ASP A 44 0.33 -1.43 -8.17
C ASP A 44 1.73 -1.45 -7.52
N PHE A 45 2.71 -1.94 -8.27
CA PHE A 45 4.11 -2.05 -7.85
C PHE A 45 4.99 -1.05 -8.57
N HIS A 46 5.92 -0.45 -7.83
CA HIS A 46 6.91 0.48 -8.38
C HIS A 46 8.28 0.20 -7.78
N GLY A 47 9.32 0.34 -8.59
CA GLY A 47 10.71 0.12 -8.18
C GLY A 47 11.71 0.35 -9.31
N PRO A 48 13.01 0.48 -8.98
CA PRO A 48 14.10 0.35 -9.93
C PRO A 48 14.04 -0.97 -10.73
N GLU A 49 14.63 -1.02 -11.92
CA GLU A 49 14.47 -2.12 -12.89
C GLU A 49 14.79 -3.52 -12.32
N ASP A 50 15.80 -3.61 -11.44
CA ASP A 50 16.26 -4.87 -10.85
C ASP A 50 15.66 -5.18 -9.45
N SER A 51 14.68 -4.38 -8.99
CA SER A 51 14.16 -4.49 -7.62
C SER A 51 12.84 -5.28 -7.51
N SER A 52 12.33 -5.87 -8.60
CA SER A 52 11.01 -6.51 -8.62
C SER A 52 10.85 -7.61 -7.58
N LYS A 53 11.88 -8.45 -7.44
CA LYS A 53 11.91 -9.53 -6.43
C LYS A 53 11.99 -8.99 -5.01
N GLU A 54 12.63 -7.85 -4.81
CA GLU A 54 12.70 -7.19 -3.50
C GLU A 54 11.35 -6.60 -3.11
N VAL A 55 10.71 -5.89 -4.04
CA VAL A 55 9.35 -5.35 -3.91
C VAL A 55 8.36 -6.47 -3.59
N MET A 56 8.44 -7.62 -4.27
CA MET A 56 7.58 -8.77 -3.99
C MET A 56 7.79 -9.33 -2.58
N ARG A 57 9.04 -9.48 -2.14
CA ARG A 57 9.34 -9.96 -0.77
C ARG A 57 8.78 -9.01 0.29
N LEU A 58 8.91 -7.70 0.10
CA LEU A 58 8.32 -6.75 1.04
C LEU A 58 6.79 -6.80 1.00
N TYR A 59 6.19 -6.99 -0.18
CA TYR A 59 4.75 -7.15 -0.31
C TYR A 59 4.22 -8.33 0.51
N GLU A 60 4.86 -9.50 0.42
CA GLU A 60 4.46 -10.67 1.21
C GLU A 60 4.54 -10.40 2.72
N LYS A 61 5.63 -9.78 3.17
CA LYS A 61 5.81 -9.36 4.57
C LYS A 61 4.74 -8.36 5.00
N ALA A 62 4.51 -7.31 4.21
CA ALA A 62 3.57 -6.25 4.51
C ALA A 62 2.12 -6.76 4.58
N ASN A 63 1.71 -7.63 3.67
CA ASN A 63 0.41 -8.31 3.76
C ASN A 63 0.28 -9.14 5.03
N GLY A 64 1.35 -9.83 5.44
CA GLY A 64 1.38 -10.56 6.71
C GLY A 64 1.24 -9.63 7.92
N TRP A 65 1.96 -8.51 7.93
CA TRP A 65 1.92 -7.53 9.01
C TRP A 65 0.56 -6.88 9.18
N PHE A 66 -0.11 -6.48 8.09
CA PHE A 66 -1.37 -5.74 8.15
C PHE A 66 -2.63 -6.60 8.18
N LYS A 67 -2.49 -7.93 8.10
CA LYS A 67 -3.60 -8.88 8.26
C LYS A 67 -4.46 -8.66 9.54
N PRO A 68 -3.89 -8.35 10.73
CA PRO A 68 -4.69 -8.05 11.93
C PRO A 68 -5.58 -6.81 11.82
N TRP A 69 -5.35 -5.95 10.83
CA TRP A 69 -6.16 -4.75 10.56
C TRP A 69 -7.22 -4.98 9.48
N ASP A 70 -7.39 -6.23 9.02
CA ASP A 70 -8.26 -6.58 7.88
C ASP A 70 -7.97 -5.70 6.65
N ALA A 71 -6.68 -5.39 6.46
CA ALA A 71 -6.20 -4.48 5.43
C ALA A 71 -5.19 -5.20 4.53
N GLU A 72 -5.34 -5.01 3.22
CA GLU A 72 -4.48 -5.59 2.20
C GLU A 72 -3.64 -4.51 1.54
N VAL A 73 -2.44 -4.86 1.10
CA VAL A 73 -1.60 -3.97 0.29
C VAL A 73 -2.21 -3.80 -1.10
N LYS A 74 -2.53 -2.56 -1.48
CA LYS A 74 -3.02 -2.21 -2.83
C LYS A 74 -1.95 -1.53 -3.69
N SER A 75 -0.93 -0.94 -3.07
CA SER A 75 0.24 -0.44 -3.78
C SER A 75 1.48 -0.54 -2.91
N LEU A 76 2.62 -0.86 -3.54
CA LEU A 76 3.92 -0.91 -2.89
C LEU A 76 4.97 -0.30 -3.81
N THR A 77 5.67 0.71 -3.30
CA THR A 77 6.66 1.49 -4.05
C THR A 77 8.00 1.45 -3.35
N LEU A 78 9.03 1.00 -4.07
CA LEU A 78 10.43 1.31 -3.80
C LEU A 78 10.81 2.53 -4.63
N SER A 79 11.15 3.63 -4.00
CA SER A 79 11.67 4.80 -4.74
C SER A 79 13.11 4.57 -5.22
N ASP A 80 13.57 5.37 -6.18
CA ASP A 80 14.97 5.38 -6.64
C ASP A 80 15.98 5.68 -5.51
N ARG A 81 15.50 6.27 -4.40
CA ARG A 81 16.28 6.52 -3.18
C ARG A 81 16.19 5.37 -2.17
N TYR A 82 15.66 4.22 -2.59
CA TYR A 82 15.42 3.03 -1.77
C TYR A 82 14.53 3.28 -0.54
N ALA A 83 13.60 4.22 -0.64
CA ALA A 83 12.57 4.42 0.38
C ALA A 83 11.27 3.69 0.01
N TRP A 84 10.74 2.95 0.96
CA TRP A 84 9.53 2.13 0.86
C TRP A 84 8.26 2.88 1.26
N ASN A 85 7.24 2.79 0.42
CA ASN A 85 5.90 3.29 0.69
C ASN A 85 4.85 2.22 0.37
N VAL A 86 3.86 2.06 1.25
CA VAL A 86 2.75 1.12 1.08
C VAL A 86 1.43 1.84 1.20
N LYS A 87 0.47 1.48 0.34
CA LYS A 87 -0.92 1.91 0.44
C LYS A 87 -1.81 0.71 0.70
N LEU A 88 -2.65 0.82 1.72
CA LEU A 88 -3.57 -0.24 2.15
C LEU A 88 -4.97 -0.06 1.57
N SER A 89 -5.75 -1.14 1.57
CA SER A 89 -7.15 -1.19 1.09
C SER A 89 -8.09 -0.26 1.87
N ASN A 90 -7.80 -0.01 3.15
CA ASN A 90 -8.54 0.94 3.99
C ASN A 90 -8.17 2.42 3.73
N GLY A 91 -7.31 2.70 2.75
CA GLY A 91 -6.89 4.04 2.37
C GLY A 91 -5.65 4.56 3.10
N MET A 92 -5.18 3.86 4.14
CA MET A 92 -4.01 4.28 4.92
C MET A 92 -2.71 4.15 4.13
N LYS A 93 -1.83 5.14 4.29
CA LYS A 93 -0.47 5.12 3.73
C LYS A 93 0.53 4.81 4.84
N VAL A 94 1.52 3.97 4.55
CA VAL A 94 2.59 3.63 5.50
C VAL A 94 3.94 3.87 4.83
N GLU A 95 4.72 4.79 5.39
CA GLU A 95 6.08 5.11 4.95
C GLU A 95 7.07 4.37 5.84
N PHE A 96 7.79 3.39 5.30
CA PHE A 96 8.80 2.63 6.07
C PHE A 96 10.17 3.30 6.05
N GLY A 97 10.41 4.17 5.06
CA GLY A 97 11.73 4.75 4.83
C GLY A 97 12.67 3.80 4.12
N ARG A 98 13.96 4.03 4.31
CA ARG A 98 15.03 3.20 3.75
C ARG A 98 15.39 2.09 4.72
N ASP A 99 15.61 0.90 4.18
CA ASP A 99 16.42 -0.13 4.84
C ASP A 99 17.89 0.24 4.62
N GLU A 100 18.61 0.48 5.71
CA GLU A 100 20.04 0.75 5.61
C GLU A 100 20.76 -0.55 5.24
N GLU A 101 21.39 -0.57 4.05
CA GLU A 101 22.12 -1.73 3.51
C GLU A 101 23.24 -2.25 4.45
N ASN A 102 23.63 -1.49 5.48
CA ASN A 102 24.88 -1.69 6.20
C ASN A 102 24.77 -2.10 7.68
N SER A 103 23.59 -2.26 8.29
CA SER A 103 23.55 -2.70 9.70
C SER A 103 22.48 -3.70 10.08
N ASP A 104 21.21 -3.55 9.68
CA ASP A 104 20.16 -4.41 10.24
C ASP A 104 19.07 -4.75 9.21
N LYS A 105 19.11 -5.99 8.71
CA LYS A 105 18.04 -6.58 7.88
C LYS A 105 16.68 -6.65 8.61
N THR A 106 16.61 -6.25 9.88
CA THR A 106 15.43 -6.28 10.74
C THR A 106 14.86 -4.89 11.03
N LEU A 107 15.48 -3.80 10.54
CA LEU A 107 15.08 -2.45 10.92
C LEU A 107 13.61 -2.15 10.59
N THR A 108 13.17 -2.57 9.40
CA THR A 108 11.77 -2.43 9.00
C THR A 108 10.86 -3.31 9.85
N GLU A 109 11.21 -4.57 10.13
CA GLU A 109 10.47 -5.43 11.05
C GLU A 109 10.33 -4.80 12.45
N ASP A 110 11.41 -4.22 12.99
CA ASP A 110 11.44 -3.61 14.31
C ASP A 110 10.56 -2.35 14.38
N ARG A 111 10.58 -1.55 13.31
CA ARG A 111 9.68 -0.40 13.13
C ARG A 111 8.21 -0.84 13.11
N VAL A 112 7.90 -1.92 12.38
CA VAL A 112 6.55 -2.50 12.32
C VAL A 112 6.13 -3.06 13.69
N ALA A 113 6.99 -3.83 14.34
CA ALA A 113 6.71 -4.41 15.65
C ALA A 113 6.41 -3.31 16.68
N ARG A 114 7.16 -2.20 16.63
CA ARG A 114 6.90 -1.01 17.45
C ARG A 114 5.56 -0.37 17.15
N LEU A 115 5.19 -0.23 15.87
CA LEU A 115 3.88 0.27 15.47
C LEU A 115 2.78 -0.54 16.13
N PHE A 116 2.78 -1.86 15.96
CA PHE A 116 1.76 -2.74 16.55
C PHE A 116 1.76 -2.71 18.08
N LYS A 117 2.93 -2.57 18.71
CA LYS A 117 3.04 -2.43 20.18
C LYS A 117 2.30 -1.20 20.72
N TYR A 118 2.36 -0.06 20.02
CA TYR A 118 1.77 1.19 20.49
C TYR A 118 0.46 1.57 19.78
N TRP A 119 0.07 0.84 18.74
CA TRP A 119 -1.14 1.10 17.96
C TRP A 119 -2.43 1.20 18.80
N PRO A 120 -2.67 0.34 19.82
CA PRO A 120 -3.87 0.46 20.66
C PRO A 120 -4.02 1.84 21.32
N GLN A 121 -2.91 2.46 21.75
CA GLN A 121 -2.92 3.79 22.37
C GLN A 121 -3.24 4.90 21.35
N VAL A 122 -2.79 4.72 20.10
CA VAL A 122 -3.12 5.63 19.00
C VAL A 122 -4.61 5.53 18.66
N GLN A 123 -5.14 4.31 18.58
CA GLN A 123 -6.56 4.07 18.31
C GLN A 123 -7.47 4.63 19.40
N GLU A 124 -7.09 4.51 20.67
CA GLU A 124 -7.84 5.08 21.79
C GLU A 124 -7.93 6.62 21.68
N LYS A 125 -6.84 7.28 21.28
CA LYS A 125 -6.77 8.74 21.24
C LYS A 125 -7.34 9.35 19.96
N TRP A 126 -7.13 8.71 18.81
CA TRP A 126 -7.37 9.31 17.50
C TRP A 126 -8.27 8.48 16.59
N ALA A 127 -8.68 7.28 17.01
CA ALA A 127 -9.59 6.38 16.29
C ALA A 127 -9.36 6.34 14.77
N ASN A 128 -10.42 6.11 13.98
CA ASN A 128 -10.41 6.01 12.51
C ASN A 128 -10.06 7.33 11.78
N ARG A 129 -9.31 8.24 12.41
CA ARG A 129 -8.87 9.51 11.83
C ARG A 129 -7.46 9.45 11.30
N VAL A 130 -6.71 8.37 11.55
CA VAL A 130 -5.35 8.20 11.00
C VAL A 130 -5.45 7.80 9.53
N ASP A 131 -4.81 8.57 8.64
CA ASP A 131 -4.76 8.30 7.19
C ASP A 131 -3.33 8.03 6.68
N ALA A 132 -2.30 8.36 7.46
CA ALA A 132 -0.93 7.95 7.18
C ALA A 132 -0.11 7.67 8.45
N ILE A 133 0.86 6.78 8.32
CA ILE A 133 1.82 6.40 9.35
C ILE A 133 3.22 6.53 8.77
N ASP A 134 4.10 7.22 9.49
CA ASP A 134 5.51 7.39 9.11
C ASP A 134 6.42 6.68 10.13
N LEU A 135 7.06 5.61 9.67
CA LEU A 135 7.93 4.75 10.46
C LEU A 135 9.42 5.10 10.33
N ARG A 136 9.79 6.15 9.59
CA ARG A 136 11.19 6.52 9.33
C ARG A 136 12.01 6.81 10.59
N TYR A 137 11.35 7.10 11.71
CA TYR A 137 11.99 7.52 12.95
C TYR A 137 12.57 6.34 13.73
N ALA A 138 13.87 6.42 14.07
CA ALA A 138 14.60 5.33 14.74
C ALA A 138 13.96 4.85 16.05
N ASN A 139 13.33 5.74 16.82
CA ASN A 139 12.76 5.46 18.15
C ASN A 139 11.25 5.68 18.26
N GLY A 140 10.53 5.87 17.15
CA GLY A 140 9.09 6.06 17.18
C GLY A 140 8.44 5.96 15.82
N PHE A 141 7.23 6.50 15.71
CA PHE A 141 6.55 6.74 14.45
C PHE A 141 5.67 7.98 14.58
N ALA A 142 5.39 8.63 13.46
CA ALA A 142 4.41 9.71 13.40
C ALA A 142 3.12 9.20 12.77
N VAL A 143 2.00 9.81 13.14
CA VAL A 143 0.70 9.58 12.50
C VAL A 143 0.18 10.89 11.93
N HIS A 144 -0.32 10.83 10.71
CA HIS A 144 -1.07 11.91 10.11
C HIS A 144 -2.56 11.68 10.36
N LEU A 145 -3.26 12.77 10.68
CA LEU A 145 -4.70 12.72 10.89
C LEU A 145 -5.40 13.31 9.68
N ALA A 146 -6.36 12.57 9.14
CA ALA A 146 -7.29 13.09 8.16
C ALA A 146 -7.95 14.34 8.75
N SER A 147 -7.74 15.47 8.07
CA SER A 147 -8.53 16.67 8.35
C SER A 147 -9.98 16.28 8.17
N ALA A 148 -10.80 16.46 9.22
CA ALA A 148 -12.22 16.16 9.13
C ALA A 148 -12.80 17.02 8.00
N SER A 149 -13.03 16.42 6.83
CA SER A 149 -13.97 16.99 5.89
C SER A 149 -15.31 16.96 6.61
N PRO A 150 -15.97 18.10 6.85
CA PRO A 150 -17.30 18.08 7.42
C PRO A 150 -18.13 17.25 6.45
N LYS A 151 -18.67 16.12 6.92
CA LYS A 151 -19.76 15.46 6.19
C LYS A 151 -20.79 16.55 5.94
N LYS A 152 -20.99 16.91 4.68
CA LYS A 152 -22.06 17.82 4.27
C LYS A 152 -23.34 17.10 4.67
N ASN A 153 -23.86 17.41 5.85
CA ASN A 153 -25.13 16.88 6.32
C ASN A 153 -26.16 17.31 5.29
N GLU A 154 -26.70 16.33 4.58
CA GLU A 154 -27.82 16.48 3.67
C GLU A 154 -29.07 16.72 4.51
N VAL A 155 -29.19 17.94 5.05
CA VAL A 155 -30.38 18.43 5.75
C VAL A 155 -30.62 19.87 5.28
N ASP A 156 -30.92 20.03 3.99
CA ASP A 156 -31.57 21.25 3.48
C ASP A 156 -32.21 21.05 2.09
N ALA A 157 -32.85 19.88 1.87
CA ALA A 157 -33.65 19.62 0.66
C ALA A 157 -35.18 19.65 0.93
N LYS A 158 -35.63 20.28 2.01
CA LYS A 158 -37.07 20.46 2.30
C LYS A 158 -37.42 21.89 2.72
N LYS A 159 -37.19 22.88 1.85
CA LYS A 159 -37.95 24.15 1.94
C LYS A 159 -37.93 25.00 0.65
N SER A 160 -38.31 24.45 -0.50
CA SER A 160 -38.69 25.30 -1.64
C SER A 160 -39.78 24.71 -2.53
N GLU A 161 -40.83 24.13 -1.95
CA GLU A 161 -42.09 23.91 -2.67
C GLU A 161 -43.26 24.31 -1.77
N ARG A 162 -43.48 25.63 -1.70
CA ARG A 162 -44.76 26.27 -1.37
C ARG A 162 -44.61 27.76 -1.68
N LYS A 163 -44.81 28.08 -2.95
CA LYS A 163 -45.41 29.32 -3.48
C LYS A 163 -45.08 29.41 -4.97
N GLN A 164 -45.99 28.88 -5.78
CA GLN A 164 -46.58 29.57 -6.92
C GLN A 164 -47.87 28.86 -7.29
#